data_AF-A0A8I0ZT38-F1
#
_entry.id   AF-A0A8I0ZT38-F1
#
_cell.length_a   1.000
_cell.length_b   1.000
_cell.length_c   1.000
_cell.angle_alpha   90.00
_cell.angle_beta   90.00
_cell.angle_gamma   90.00
#
_symmetry.space_group_name_H-M   'P 1'
#
loop_
_entity.id
_entity.type
_entity.pdbx_description
1 polymer ?
#
loop_
_entity_poly.entity_id
_entity_poly.type
_entity_poly.pdbx_seq_one_letter_code
_entity_poly.pdbx_strand_id
1 'polypeptide(L)'
;MTIVSSEWPDGDAVGEFTWRISVFTADNRPVPLAGRSQTHEAALHDMVVKARAYMAQEPGTFIDRTALHVNRNYVQVQGIIDPELSVDDIVARITAAYDAEAAADAERERRRREIDAIPTLSPTPAGSVREAWNDVEAWLTVNTDYTADNRVPTQELRGTDGWPDELVEFLTLYSGAPYRLLPLNALLTVEQIHDARRSMAKVWAGLAAEEPEMVDANASAHPAGTPAYSFIDEYIPFAGLDGYFWFVDTRPGPMHGCVTEYSRDSSDEDGPKWVSISAMLTDLADSLAGETAFDRMWLSSVTDGEIDWQIRR
;
A
#
# COMPACT_ATOMS: atom_id res chain seq x y z
N MET A 1 39.28 -2.41 -27.94
CA MET A 1 38.09 -1.54 -28.01
C MET A 1 37.79 -1.13 -26.58
N THR A 2 37.84 0.17 -26.28
CA THR A 2 37.83 0.69 -24.90
C THR A 2 36.46 0.50 -24.28
N ILE A 3 36.38 -0.26 -23.18
CA ILE A 3 35.19 -0.39 -22.34
C ILE A 3 34.99 0.97 -21.65
N VAL A 4 33.92 1.68 -21.99
CA VAL A 4 33.60 2.98 -21.40
C VAL A 4 32.86 2.78 -20.08
N SER A 5 33.34 3.51 -19.08
CA SER A 5 32.92 3.61 -17.68
C SER A 5 31.41 3.72 -17.43
N SER A 6 31.01 3.27 -16.24
CA SER A 6 29.67 3.14 -15.64
C SER A 6 28.96 4.46 -15.28
N GLU A 7 29.30 5.57 -15.92
CA GLU A 7 28.71 6.88 -15.61
C GLU A 7 27.53 7.17 -16.55
N TRP A 8 26.44 7.70 -16.01
CA TRP A 8 25.36 8.25 -16.82
C TRP A 8 25.96 9.32 -17.75
N PRO A 9 25.61 9.34 -19.05
CA PRO A 9 26.10 10.40 -19.92
C PRO A 9 25.60 11.76 -19.41
N ASP A 10 26.50 12.65 -18.99
CA ASP A 10 26.12 13.99 -18.54
C ASP A 10 25.36 14.75 -19.64
N GLY A 11 24.16 15.23 -19.31
CA GLY A 11 23.35 16.19 -20.08
C GLY A 11 22.19 15.59 -20.89
N ASP A 12 20.97 16.02 -20.56
CA ASP A 12 19.76 15.85 -21.37
C ASP A 12 19.79 16.82 -22.56
N ALA A 13 20.45 16.44 -23.67
CA ALA A 13 20.28 17.14 -24.93
C ALA A 13 18.87 16.83 -25.48
N VAL A 14 18.06 17.87 -25.73
CA VAL A 14 16.69 17.73 -26.24
C VAL A 14 16.70 16.95 -27.57
N GLY A 15 16.14 15.74 -27.56
CA GLY A 15 16.02 14.88 -28.74
C GLY A 15 16.95 13.65 -28.77
N GLU A 16 17.80 13.43 -27.78
CA GLU A 16 18.56 12.17 -27.62
C GLU A 16 17.94 11.28 -26.53
N PHE A 17 17.74 10.00 -26.82
CA PHE A 17 17.34 8.99 -25.84
C PHE A 17 18.60 8.38 -25.25
N THR A 18 18.82 8.59 -23.95
CA THR A 18 19.85 7.87 -23.20
C THR A 18 19.31 6.51 -22.79
N TRP A 19 20.12 5.47 -22.87
CA TRP A 19 19.67 4.15 -22.49
C TRP A 19 20.75 3.37 -21.74
N ARG A 20 20.31 2.45 -20.88
CA ARG A 20 21.14 1.50 -20.15
C ARG A 20 20.48 0.13 -20.12
N ILE A 21 21.24 -0.91 -20.45
CA ILE A 21 20.82 -2.30 -20.32
C ILE A 21 21.77 -3.02 -19.37
N SER A 22 21.23 -3.77 -18.41
CA SER A 22 22.02 -4.59 -17.50
C SER A 22 21.75 -6.06 -17.79
N VAL A 23 22.72 -6.73 -18.39
CA VAL A 23 22.72 -8.19 -18.54
C VAL A 23 23.27 -8.82 -17.26
N PHE A 24 22.77 -9.98 -16.86
CA PHE A 24 23.18 -10.61 -15.61
C PHE A 24 23.96 -11.90 -15.87
N THR A 25 25.09 -12.03 -15.19
CA THR A 25 25.90 -13.25 -15.21
C THR A 25 25.28 -14.35 -14.33
N ALA A 26 25.79 -15.59 -14.43
CA ALA A 26 25.29 -16.74 -13.66
C ALA A 26 25.31 -16.56 -12.13
N ASP A 27 26.21 -15.74 -11.60
CA ASP A 27 26.26 -15.39 -10.17
C ASP A 27 25.38 -14.18 -9.81
N ASN A 28 24.44 -13.83 -10.70
CA ASN A 28 23.49 -12.73 -10.57
C ASN A 28 24.15 -11.34 -10.45
N ARG A 29 25.38 -11.18 -10.95
CA ARG A 29 26.02 -9.85 -11.04
C ARG A 29 25.58 -9.11 -12.30
N PRO A 30 25.10 -7.85 -12.18
CA PRO A 30 24.72 -7.04 -13.32
C PRO A 30 25.96 -6.49 -14.04
N VAL A 31 25.95 -6.58 -15.36
CA VAL A 31 26.91 -5.94 -16.26
C VAL A 31 26.19 -4.83 -17.02
N PRO A 32 26.44 -3.56 -16.67
CA PRO A 32 25.78 -2.44 -17.32
C PRO A 32 26.43 -2.11 -18.67
N LEU A 33 25.59 -1.95 -19.69
CA LEU A 33 25.93 -1.39 -20.99
C LEU A 33 25.07 -0.14 -21.21
N ALA A 34 25.61 0.86 -21.89
CA ALA A 34 24.91 2.13 -22.11
C ALA A 34 25.11 2.67 -23.53
N GLY A 35 24.27 3.62 -23.91
CA GLY A 35 24.36 4.32 -25.18
C GLY A 35 23.38 5.46 -25.32
N ARG A 36 23.36 6.02 -26.52
CA ARG A 36 22.47 7.09 -26.94
C ARG A 36 21.94 6.77 -28.33
N SER A 37 20.66 7.08 -28.55
CA SER A 37 20.00 6.86 -29.84
C SER A 37 19.02 8.01 -30.13
N GLN A 38 18.69 8.25 -31.41
CA GLN A 38 17.87 9.39 -31.82
C GLN A 38 16.37 9.19 -31.60
N THR A 39 15.93 7.94 -31.50
CA THR A 39 14.53 7.58 -31.26
C THR A 39 14.44 6.50 -30.18
N HIS A 40 13.27 6.39 -29.56
CA HIS A 40 12.99 5.32 -28.60
C HIS A 40 13.19 3.94 -29.23
N GLU A 41 12.66 3.73 -30.44
CA GLU A 41 12.82 2.47 -31.19
C GLU A 41 14.29 2.14 -31.47
N ALA A 42 15.08 3.12 -31.90
CA ALA A 42 16.51 2.93 -32.12
C ALA A 42 17.25 2.60 -30.82
N ALA A 43 16.85 3.20 -29.69
CA ALA A 43 17.41 2.87 -28.38
C ALA A 43 17.15 1.41 -28.00
N LEU A 44 15.91 0.93 -28.17
CA LEU A 44 15.56 -0.46 -27.89
C LEU A 44 16.36 -1.42 -28.77
N HIS A 45 16.48 -1.12 -30.05
CA HIS A 45 17.23 -1.95 -31.00
C HIS A 45 18.73 -1.98 -30.66
N ASP A 46 19.32 -0.81 -30.36
CA ASP A 46 20.73 -0.70 -29.97
C ASP A 46 21.05 -1.45 -28.68
N MET A 47 20.14 -1.41 -27.69
CA MET A 47 20.28 -2.15 -26.43
C MET A 47 20.41 -3.66 -26.67
N VAL A 48 19.49 -4.23 -27.45
CA VAL A 48 19.46 -5.67 -27.75
C VAL A 48 20.69 -6.08 -28.54
N VAL A 49 21.05 -5.32 -29.57
CA VAL A 49 22.23 -5.58 -30.41
C VAL A 49 23.51 -5.55 -29.56
N LYS A 50 23.70 -4.53 -28.73
CA LYS A 50 24.89 -4.43 -27.87
C LYS A 50 24.93 -5.49 -26.78
N ALA A 51 23.81 -5.82 -26.16
CA ALA A 51 23.73 -6.91 -25.18
C ALA A 51 24.15 -8.24 -25.80
N ARG A 52 23.61 -8.59 -26.98
CA ARG A 52 23.97 -9.82 -27.69
C ARG A 52 25.42 -9.82 -28.15
N ALA A 53 25.92 -8.70 -28.68
CA ALA A 53 27.31 -8.58 -29.08
C ALA A 53 28.27 -8.77 -27.89
N TYR A 54 27.94 -8.23 -26.71
CA TYR A 54 28.70 -8.41 -25.48
C TYR A 54 28.70 -9.88 -25.05
N MET A 55 27.53 -10.52 -24.96
CA MET A 55 27.40 -11.91 -24.53
C MET A 55 28.07 -12.91 -25.50
N ALA A 56 28.17 -12.58 -26.79
CA ALA A 56 28.89 -13.39 -27.77
C ALA A 56 30.43 -13.29 -27.63
N GLN A 57 30.95 -12.19 -27.07
CA GLN A 57 32.38 -11.93 -26.93
C GLN A 57 32.92 -12.41 -25.57
N GLU A 58 32.07 -12.41 -24.54
CA GLU A 58 32.50 -12.71 -23.18
C GLU A 58 32.30 -14.18 -22.78
N PRO A 59 33.31 -14.83 -22.20
CA PRO A 59 33.18 -16.20 -21.72
C PRO A 59 32.32 -16.26 -20.45
N GLY A 60 31.18 -16.97 -20.50
CA GLY A 60 30.36 -17.22 -19.32
C GLY A 60 28.90 -17.56 -19.65
N THR A 61 28.15 -18.01 -18.65
CA THR A 61 26.71 -18.18 -18.75
C THR A 61 26.01 -16.93 -18.22
N PHE A 62 25.02 -16.45 -18.96
CA PHE A 62 24.15 -15.34 -18.56
C PHE A 62 22.79 -15.89 -18.15
N ILE A 63 22.13 -15.24 -17.18
CA ILE A 63 20.76 -15.59 -16.80
C ILE A 63 19.78 -14.79 -17.66
N ASP A 64 18.62 -15.40 -17.94
CA ASP A 64 17.58 -14.79 -18.75
C ASP A 64 16.74 -13.78 -17.94
N ARG A 65 17.41 -12.71 -17.53
CA ARG A 65 16.82 -11.57 -16.85
C ARG A 65 17.63 -10.34 -17.24
N THR A 66 16.99 -9.39 -17.89
CA THR A 66 17.67 -8.15 -18.30
C THR A 66 16.88 -6.96 -17.82
N ALA A 67 17.56 -6.02 -17.17
CA ALA A 67 17.01 -4.74 -16.77
C ALA A 67 17.29 -3.69 -17.85
N LEU A 68 16.25 -3.01 -18.33
CA LEU A 68 16.32 -2.02 -19.40
C LEU A 68 15.88 -0.67 -18.87
N HIS A 69 16.66 0.36 -19.19
CA HIS A 69 16.35 1.76 -18.95
C HIS A 69 16.42 2.52 -20.26
N VAL A 70 15.36 3.29 -20.56
CA VAL A 70 15.38 4.32 -21.59
C VAL A 70 14.93 5.62 -20.94
N ASN A 71 15.81 6.61 -20.89
CA ASN A 71 15.69 7.80 -20.06
C ASN A 71 15.37 7.42 -18.60
N ARG A 72 14.20 7.80 -18.08
CA ARG A 72 13.74 7.51 -16.71
C ARG A 72 12.89 6.25 -16.58
N ASN A 73 12.53 5.60 -17.70
CA ASN A 73 11.60 4.48 -17.68
C ASN A 73 12.35 3.14 -17.57
N TYR A 74 11.86 2.25 -16.72
CA TYR A 74 12.48 0.97 -16.39
C TYR A 74 11.54 -0.20 -16.72
N VAL A 75 12.07 -1.25 -17.35
CA VAL A 75 11.38 -2.53 -17.53
C VAL A 75 12.34 -3.70 -17.36
N GLN A 76 11.82 -4.85 -16.94
CA GLN A 76 12.53 -6.12 -16.99
C GLN A 76 11.97 -6.98 -18.11
N VAL A 77 12.87 -7.57 -18.92
CA VAL A 77 12.48 -8.43 -20.03
C VAL A 77 13.35 -9.70 -20.05
N GLN A 78 12.74 -10.78 -20.50
CA GLN A 78 13.34 -12.10 -20.73
C GLN A 78 13.40 -12.41 -22.23
N GLY A 79 14.24 -13.36 -22.62
CA GLY A 79 14.46 -13.82 -23.98
C GLY A 79 15.61 -13.12 -24.70
N ILE A 80 16.36 -12.21 -24.07
CA ILE A 80 17.48 -11.52 -24.75
C ILE A 80 18.59 -12.50 -25.14
N ILE A 81 18.78 -13.54 -24.31
CA ILE A 81 19.77 -14.61 -24.53
C ILE A 81 19.27 -15.71 -25.46
N ASP A 82 17.98 -15.71 -25.84
CA ASP A 82 17.40 -16.73 -26.70
C ASP A 82 17.86 -16.53 -28.16
N PRO A 83 18.63 -17.46 -28.75
CA PRO A 83 19.11 -17.32 -30.12
C PRO A 83 18.01 -17.45 -31.17
N GLU A 84 16.85 -18.02 -30.83
CA GLU A 84 15.74 -18.23 -31.77
C GLU A 84 14.87 -16.97 -31.93
N LEU A 85 14.98 -16.01 -31.01
CA LEU A 85 14.27 -14.73 -31.11
C LEU A 85 15.05 -13.72 -31.96
N SER A 86 14.38 -13.08 -32.91
CA SER A 86 14.99 -11.97 -33.64
C SER A 86 15.16 -10.74 -32.74
N VAL A 87 15.98 -9.78 -33.17
CA VAL A 87 16.08 -8.49 -32.46
C VAL A 87 14.72 -7.80 -32.43
N ASP A 88 13.99 -7.85 -33.54
CA ASP A 88 12.65 -7.25 -33.67
C ASP A 88 11.64 -7.90 -32.70
N ASP A 89 11.69 -9.22 -32.51
CA ASP A 89 10.82 -9.92 -31.56
C ASP A 89 11.08 -9.46 -30.12
N ILE A 90 12.35 -9.25 -29.75
CA ILE A 90 12.73 -8.78 -28.42
C ILE A 90 12.33 -7.31 -28.26
N VAL A 91 12.56 -6.47 -29.26
CA VAL A 91 12.14 -5.06 -29.26
C VAL A 91 10.62 -4.97 -29.08
N ALA A 92 9.84 -5.78 -29.81
CA ALA A 92 8.39 -5.84 -29.66
C ALA A 92 7.95 -6.22 -28.24
N ARG A 93 8.64 -7.18 -27.59
CA ARG A 93 8.40 -7.53 -26.18
C ARG A 93 8.73 -6.40 -25.22
N ILE A 94 9.83 -5.69 -25.45
CA ILE A 94 10.23 -4.55 -24.61
C ILE A 94 9.20 -3.42 -24.74
N THR A 95 8.77 -3.10 -25.97
CA THR A 95 7.71 -2.11 -26.22
C THR A 95 6.41 -2.50 -25.50
N ALA A 96 5.97 -3.76 -25.63
CA ALA A 96 4.78 -4.24 -24.94
C ALA A 96 4.89 -4.14 -23.41
N ALA A 97 6.08 -4.36 -22.84
CA ALA A 97 6.33 -4.18 -21.41
C ALA A 97 6.22 -2.71 -20.98
N TYR A 98 6.76 -1.77 -21.78
CA TYR A 98 6.60 -0.34 -21.52
C TYR A 98 5.14 0.11 -21.63
N ASP A 99 4.42 -0.37 -22.64
CA ASP A 99 3.00 -0.04 -22.82
C ASP A 99 2.13 -0.58 -21.67
N ALA A 100 2.43 -1.80 -21.19
CA ALA A 100 1.75 -2.39 -20.05
C ALA A 100 2.00 -1.61 -18.75
N GLU A 101 3.24 -1.18 -18.50
CA GLU A 101 3.58 -0.36 -17.33
C GLU A 101 2.90 1.02 -17.41
N ALA A 102 2.92 1.66 -18.57
CA ALA A 102 2.23 2.94 -18.78
C ALA A 102 0.72 2.81 -18.59
N ALA A 103 0.11 1.71 -19.03
CA ALA A 103 -1.30 1.43 -18.79
C ALA A 103 -1.59 1.19 -17.30
N ALA A 104 -0.71 0.49 -16.59
CA ALA A 104 -0.82 0.28 -15.14
C ALA A 104 -0.66 1.60 -14.36
N ASP A 105 0.26 2.47 -14.75
CA ASP A 105 0.40 3.83 -14.20
C ASP A 105 -0.85 4.68 -14.43
N ALA A 106 -1.39 4.66 -15.65
CA ALA A 106 -2.62 5.39 -15.98
C ALA A 106 -3.83 4.87 -15.18
N GLU A 107 -3.91 3.56 -14.96
CA GLU A 107 -4.92 2.93 -14.09
C GLU A 107 -4.76 3.38 -12.64
N ARG A 108 -3.53 3.34 -12.09
CA ARG A 108 -3.21 3.82 -10.74
C ARG A 108 -3.59 5.29 -10.56
N GLU A 109 -3.25 6.13 -11.54
CA GLU A 109 -3.60 7.55 -11.58
C GLU A 109 -5.12 7.75 -11.60
N ARG A 110 -5.85 7.00 -12.43
CA ARG A 110 -7.31 7.08 -12.49
C ARG A 110 -7.94 6.70 -11.16
N ARG A 111 -7.52 5.58 -10.56
CA ARG A 111 -7.98 5.14 -9.24
C ARG A 111 -7.72 6.19 -8.18
N ARG A 112 -6.53 6.80 -8.17
CA ARG A 112 -6.21 7.88 -7.23
C ARG A 112 -7.17 9.06 -7.38
N ARG A 113 -7.47 9.50 -8.60
CA ARG A 113 -8.45 10.57 -8.83
C ARG A 113 -9.87 10.19 -8.44
N GLU A 114 -10.25 8.94 -8.64
CA GLU A 114 -11.55 8.42 -8.20
C GLU A 114 -11.64 8.43 -6.66
N ILE A 115 -10.58 8.04 -5.95
CA ILE A 115 -10.46 8.13 -4.49
C ILE A 115 -10.53 9.59 -4.03
N ASP A 116 -9.72 10.48 -4.62
CA ASP A 116 -9.67 11.91 -4.26
C ASP A 116 -11.02 12.61 -4.46
N ALA A 117 -11.89 12.07 -5.33
CA ALA A 117 -13.23 12.60 -5.58
C ALA A 117 -14.29 12.10 -4.57
N ILE A 118 -13.99 11.05 -3.79
CA ILE A 118 -14.91 10.51 -2.79
C ILE A 118 -14.76 11.31 -1.50
N PRO A 119 -15.86 11.85 -0.94
CA PRO A 119 -15.78 12.68 0.25
C PRO A 119 -15.50 11.83 1.47
N THR A 120 -14.22 11.55 1.75
CA THR A 120 -13.81 11.13 3.08
C THR A 120 -13.93 12.28 4.06
N LEU A 121 -14.12 11.94 5.33
CA LEU A 121 -14.15 12.95 6.38
C LEU A 121 -12.79 13.67 6.50
N SER A 122 -11.69 12.95 6.39
CA SER A 122 -10.36 13.54 6.35
C SER A 122 -9.90 13.81 4.91
N PRO A 123 -9.29 14.97 4.61
CA PRO A 123 -8.67 15.24 3.32
C PRO A 123 -7.26 14.63 3.18
N THR A 124 -6.76 13.96 4.22
CA THR A 124 -5.38 13.46 4.27
C THR A 124 -5.17 12.34 3.26
N PRO A 125 -4.19 12.48 2.33
CA PRO A 125 -3.94 11.47 1.31
C PRO A 125 -3.29 10.22 1.91
N ALA A 126 -3.37 9.10 1.19
CA ALA A 126 -2.60 7.90 1.52
C ALA A 126 -1.08 8.18 1.41
N GLY A 127 -0.32 7.57 2.30
CA GLY A 127 1.12 7.75 2.44
C GLY A 127 1.83 6.46 2.85
N SER A 128 2.79 6.55 3.76
CA SER A 128 3.49 5.39 4.31
C SER A 128 3.01 5.08 5.73
N VAL A 129 2.52 3.86 5.95
CA VAL A 129 2.17 3.36 7.30
C VAL A 129 3.37 3.46 8.23
N ARG A 130 4.56 3.10 7.74
CA ARG A 130 5.79 3.12 8.54
C ARG A 130 6.22 4.52 8.94
N GLU A 131 6.18 5.49 8.02
CA GLU A 131 6.54 6.87 8.34
C GLU A 131 5.55 7.47 9.35
N ALA A 132 4.24 7.35 9.08
CA ALA A 132 3.21 7.85 10.00
C ALA A 132 3.28 7.16 11.38
N TRP A 133 3.54 5.84 11.41
CA TRP A 133 3.72 5.12 12.66
C TRP A 133 4.95 5.57 13.44
N ASN A 134 6.07 5.85 12.76
CA ASN A 134 7.27 6.35 13.42
C ASN A 134 7.00 7.69 14.13
N ASP A 135 6.19 8.57 13.53
CA ASP A 135 5.82 9.85 14.14
C ASP A 135 4.95 9.65 15.39
N VAL A 136 3.96 8.75 15.30
CA VAL A 136 3.15 8.34 16.46
C VAL A 136 4.03 7.73 17.56
N GLU A 137 4.90 6.78 17.24
CA GLU A 137 5.78 6.11 18.19
C GLU A 137 6.78 7.08 18.85
N ALA A 138 7.35 7.99 18.08
CA ALA A 138 8.24 9.03 18.59
C ALA A 138 7.52 9.93 19.60
N TRP A 139 6.27 10.33 19.30
CA TRP A 139 5.47 11.11 20.23
C TRP A 139 5.15 10.32 21.50
N LEU A 140 4.70 9.07 21.37
CA LEU A 140 4.37 8.20 22.51
C LEU A 140 5.57 8.02 23.45
N THR A 141 6.75 7.78 22.88
CA THR A 141 7.99 7.56 23.63
C THR A 141 8.37 8.76 24.50
N VAL A 142 8.05 9.98 24.05
CA VAL A 142 8.40 11.22 24.76
C VAL A 142 7.33 11.61 25.78
N ASN A 143 6.05 11.35 25.49
CA ASN A 143 4.94 11.96 26.21
C ASN A 143 4.17 10.99 27.11
N THR A 144 4.43 9.68 27.04
CA THR A 144 3.72 8.68 27.86
C THR A 144 4.67 7.87 28.73
N ASP A 145 4.16 7.36 29.86
CA ASP A 145 4.88 6.46 30.77
C ASP A 145 4.67 4.98 30.41
N TYR A 146 4.18 4.70 29.20
CA TYR A 146 3.76 3.37 28.81
C TYR A 146 4.95 2.41 28.76
N THR A 147 4.91 1.40 29.63
CA THR A 147 6.03 0.48 29.82
C THR A 147 6.02 -0.67 28.80
N ALA A 148 7.18 -1.31 28.61
CA ALA A 148 7.31 -2.46 27.73
C ALA A 148 6.41 -3.65 28.10
N ASP A 149 5.98 -3.76 29.36
CA ASP A 149 5.06 -4.84 29.81
C ASP A 149 3.65 -4.70 29.25
N ASN A 150 3.30 -3.50 28.77
CA ASN A 150 2.03 -3.25 28.12
C ASN A 150 2.12 -3.37 26.58
N ARG A 151 3.25 -3.87 26.05
CA ARG A 151 3.40 -4.19 24.63
C ARG A 151 2.41 -5.27 24.25
N VAL A 152 1.76 -5.07 23.10
CA VAL A 152 1.05 -6.16 22.44
C VAL A 152 2.06 -7.30 22.20
N PRO A 153 1.73 -8.55 22.57
CA PRO A 153 2.60 -9.69 22.32
C PRO A 153 2.98 -9.73 20.84
N THR A 154 4.19 -10.22 20.53
CA THR A 154 4.55 -10.50 19.13
C THR A 154 3.47 -11.39 18.52
N GLN A 155 2.78 -10.88 17.50
CA GLN A 155 1.63 -11.56 16.93
C GLN A 155 2.07 -12.46 15.78
N GLU A 156 1.49 -13.66 15.71
CA GLU A 156 1.55 -14.45 14.48
C GLU A 156 0.56 -13.87 13.47
N LEU A 157 1.04 -13.41 12.32
CA LEU A 157 0.19 -12.89 11.22
C LEU A 157 -0.47 -14.01 10.39
N ARG A 158 -0.73 -15.17 11.00
CA ARG A 158 -1.42 -16.26 10.29
C ARG A 158 -2.88 -15.88 10.08
N GLY A 159 -3.41 -16.14 8.89
CA GLY A 159 -4.81 -15.86 8.56
C GLY A 159 -5.08 -14.44 8.04
N THR A 160 -4.03 -13.65 7.80
CA THR A 160 -4.12 -12.34 7.15
C THR A 160 -4.01 -12.41 5.63
N ASP A 161 -4.05 -13.61 5.05
CA ASP A 161 -3.95 -13.81 3.59
C ASP A 161 -5.08 -13.05 2.88
N GLY A 162 -4.71 -12.16 1.96
CA GLY A 162 -5.65 -11.32 1.21
C GLY A 162 -6.12 -10.06 1.95
N TRP A 163 -5.61 -9.75 3.14
CA TRP A 163 -5.85 -8.46 3.78
C TRP A 163 -5.01 -7.36 3.11
N PRO A 164 -5.44 -6.08 3.17
CA PRO A 164 -4.68 -4.98 2.59
C PRO A 164 -3.27 -4.87 3.16
N ASP A 165 -2.30 -4.57 2.31
CA ASP A 165 -0.88 -4.49 2.68
C ASP A 165 -0.62 -3.50 3.83
N GLU A 166 -1.30 -2.34 3.82
CA GLU A 166 -1.19 -1.36 4.91
C GLU A 166 -1.66 -1.92 6.26
N LEU A 167 -2.71 -2.76 6.28
CA LEU A 167 -3.20 -3.36 7.52
C LEU A 167 -2.19 -4.39 8.05
N VAL A 168 -1.65 -5.21 7.16
CA VAL A 168 -0.63 -6.20 7.55
C VAL A 168 0.65 -5.51 8.03
N GLU A 169 1.09 -4.45 7.36
CA GLU A 169 2.23 -3.64 7.80
C GLU A 169 1.96 -3.00 9.17
N PHE A 170 0.80 -2.40 9.36
CA PHE A 170 0.42 -1.78 10.62
C PHE A 170 0.41 -2.77 11.78
N LEU A 171 -0.19 -3.95 11.59
CA LEU A 171 -0.21 -5.03 12.59
C LEU A 171 1.20 -5.56 12.91
N THR A 172 2.13 -5.46 11.96
CA THR A 172 3.54 -5.83 12.18
C THR A 172 4.27 -4.81 13.05
N LEU A 173 3.97 -3.52 12.88
CA LEU A 173 4.59 -2.42 13.61
C LEU A 173 4.07 -2.29 15.05
N TYR A 174 2.90 -2.87 15.32
CA TYR A 174 2.14 -2.72 16.56
C TYR A 174 2.77 -3.43 17.77
N SER A 175 3.82 -2.85 18.36
CA SER A 175 4.38 -3.29 19.65
C SER A 175 4.59 -2.11 20.59
N GLY A 176 3.83 -2.04 21.68
CA GLY A 176 4.03 -1.01 22.72
C GLY A 176 3.10 0.19 22.67
N ALA A 177 2.09 0.17 21.80
CA ALA A 177 1.08 1.22 21.78
C ALA A 177 0.21 1.20 23.05
N PRO A 178 -0.23 2.36 23.56
CA PRO A 178 -1.07 2.45 24.73
C PRO A 178 -2.43 1.77 24.55
N TYR A 179 -2.97 1.22 25.64
CA TYR A 179 -4.40 0.96 25.74
C TYR A 179 -5.11 2.30 25.47
N ARG A 180 -5.94 2.36 24.43
CA ARG A 180 -6.59 3.60 23.92
C ARG A 180 -5.74 4.52 23.06
N LEU A 181 -4.81 3.99 22.25
CA LEU A 181 -4.21 4.82 21.19
C LEU A 181 -5.29 5.50 20.35
N LEU A 182 -6.38 4.80 20.01
CA LEU A 182 -7.53 5.39 19.32
C LEU A 182 -8.66 5.71 20.32
N PRO A 183 -9.46 6.77 20.07
CA PRO A 183 -10.61 7.07 20.90
C PRO A 183 -11.53 5.87 21.06
N LEU A 184 -11.98 5.63 22.29
CA LEU A 184 -12.94 4.59 22.69
C LEU A 184 -12.51 3.14 22.40
N ASN A 185 -11.30 2.88 21.90
CA ASN A 185 -10.92 1.55 21.41
C ASN A 185 -9.55 1.09 21.84
N ALA A 186 -9.38 -0.22 21.97
CA ALA A 186 -8.07 -0.86 22.03
C ALA A 186 -7.76 -1.48 20.67
N LEU A 187 -6.47 -1.58 20.33
CA LEU A 187 -6.09 -2.27 19.11
C LEU A 187 -6.15 -3.77 19.30
N LEU A 188 -6.64 -4.42 18.26
CA LEU A 188 -6.92 -5.84 18.28
C LEU A 188 -5.71 -6.61 17.78
N THR A 189 -5.44 -7.74 18.43
CA THR A 189 -4.56 -8.77 17.89
C THR A 189 -5.24 -9.49 16.73
N VAL A 190 -4.49 -10.13 15.82
CA VAL A 190 -5.03 -10.92 14.70
C VAL A 190 -6.07 -11.95 15.18
N GLU A 191 -5.82 -12.61 16.32
CA GLU A 191 -6.79 -13.53 16.93
C GLU A 191 -8.09 -12.81 17.31
N GLN A 192 -8.00 -11.67 17.99
CA GLN A 192 -9.16 -10.85 18.36
C GLN A 192 -9.92 -10.30 17.14
N ILE A 193 -9.22 -9.96 16.05
CA ILE A 193 -9.84 -9.55 14.79
C ILE A 193 -10.71 -10.68 14.24
N HIS A 194 -10.18 -11.90 14.19
CA HIS A 194 -10.94 -13.06 13.74
C HIS A 194 -12.12 -13.39 14.66
N ASP A 195 -11.94 -13.28 15.98
CA ASP A 195 -13.03 -13.48 16.95
C ASP A 195 -14.14 -12.44 16.80
N ALA A 196 -13.78 -11.16 16.63
CA ALA A 196 -14.71 -10.06 16.40
C ALA A 196 -15.52 -10.31 15.12
N ARG A 197 -14.87 -10.64 14.01
CA ARG A 197 -15.53 -10.95 12.73
C ARG A 197 -16.49 -12.13 12.86
N ARG A 198 -16.08 -13.25 13.47
CA ARG A 198 -16.96 -14.40 13.71
C ARG A 198 -18.17 -14.04 14.57
N SER A 199 -17.96 -13.23 15.61
CA SER A 199 -19.02 -12.82 16.52
C SER A 199 -20.03 -11.93 15.81
N MET A 200 -19.56 -10.94 15.06
CA MET A 200 -20.40 -10.01 14.29
C MET A 200 -21.16 -10.71 13.16
N ALA A 201 -20.50 -11.60 12.41
CA ALA A 201 -21.15 -12.40 11.37
C ALA A 201 -22.31 -13.24 11.96
N LYS A 202 -22.13 -13.80 13.16
CA LYS A 202 -23.21 -14.54 13.85
C LYS A 202 -24.38 -13.63 14.26
N VAL A 203 -24.09 -12.43 14.76
CA VAL A 203 -25.12 -11.45 15.14
C VAL A 203 -25.96 -11.06 13.91
N TRP A 204 -25.30 -10.69 12.81
CA TRP A 204 -25.97 -10.25 11.60
C TRP A 204 -26.67 -11.39 10.84
N ALA A 205 -26.14 -12.61 10.88
CA ALA A 205 -26.85 -13.79 10.36
C ALA A 205 -28.14 -14.08 11.15
N GLY A 206 -28.13 -13.86 12.48
CA GLY A 206 -29.33 -13.97 13.31
C GLY A 206 -30.38 -12.93 12.92
N LEU A 207 -29.98 -11.66 12.80
CA LEU A 207 -30.87 -10.59 12.40
C LEU A 207 -31.44 -10.81 10.99
N ALA A 208 -30.61 -11.22 10.01
CA ALA A 208 -31.06 -11.51 8.65
C ALA A 208 -32.08 -12.67 8.58
N ALA A 209 -32.04 -13.60 9.53
CA ALA A 209 -32.99 -14.70 9.60
C ALA A 209 -34.33 -14.30 10.25
N GLU A 210 -34.29 -13.39 11.22
CA GLU A 210 -35.46 -12.91 11.96
C GLU A 210 -36.17 -11.75 11.24
N GLU A 211 -35.41 -10.82 10.69
CA GLU A 211 -35.86 -9.56 10.06
C GLU A 211 -35.10 -9.32 8.74
N PRO A 212 -35.35 -10.11 7.68
CA PRO A 212 -34.59 -10.06 6.43
C PRO A 212 -34.65 -8.70 5.71
N GLU A 213 -35.69 -7.91 5.92
CA GLU A 213 -35.86 -6.57 5.37
C GLU A 213 -34.92 -5.52 5.99
N MET A 214 -34.36 -5.81 7.17
CA MET A 214 -33.42 -4.92 7.88
C MET A 214 -31.97 -5.11 7.44
N VAL A 215 -31.68 -6.12 6.61
CA VAL A 215 -30.33 -6.47 6.16
C VAL A 215 -30.27 -6.48 4.64
N ASP A 216 -29.42 -5.65 4.04
CA ASP A 216 -29.16 -5.74 2.61
C ASP A 216 -28.33 -6.99 2.30
N ALA A 217 -28.99 -8.01 1.73
CA ALA A 217 -28.35 -9.24 1.32
C ALA A 217 -27.25 -9.05 0.25
N ASN A 218 -27.20 -7.89 -0.42
CA ASN A 218 -26.20 -7.55 -1.42
C ASN A 218 -25.19 -6.49 -0.93
N ALA A 219 -25.10 -6.24 0.38
CA ALA A 219 -24.19 -5.22 0.93
C ALA A 219 -22.72 -5.36 0.46
N SER A 220 -22.24 -6.61 0.32
CA SER A 220 -20.90 -6.93 -0.19
C SER A 220 -20.69 -6.66 -1.69
N ALA A 221 -21.77 -6.47 -2.46
CA ALA A 221 -21.69 -6.16 -3.89
C ALA A 221 -21.51 -4.66 -4.17
N HIS A 222 -21.79 -3.80 -3.18
CA HIS A 222 -21.55 -2.36 -3.30
C HIS A 222 -20.05 -2.06 -3.27
N PRO A 223 -19.59 -0.98 -3.92
CA PRO A 223 -18.20 -0.60 -3.86
C PRO A 223 -17.81 -0.19 -2.43
N ALA A 224 -16.54 -0.42 -2.08
CA ALA A 224 -15.98 0.04 -0.82
C ALA A 224 -16.30 1.52 -0.53
N GLY A 225 -16.46 1.85 0.75
CA GLY A 225 -16.87 3.18 1.22
C GLY A 225 -18.38 3.46 1.10
N THR A 226 -19.18 2.58 0.50
CA THR A 226 -20.65 2.68 0.55
C THR A 226 -21.17 2.06 1.85
N PRO A 227 -21.94 2.76 2.71
CA PRO A 227 -22.48 2.16 3.92
C PRO A 227 -23.25 0.85 3.63
N ALA A 228 -22.90 -0.20 4.36
CA ALA A 228 -23.55 -1.51 4.32
C ALA A 228 -24.75 -1.59 5.28
N TYR A 229 -24.84 -0.67 6.24
CA TYR A 229 -25.82 -0.66 7.34
C TYR A 229 -25.83 -1.97 8.14
N SER A 230 -24.73 -2.70 8.07
CA SER A 230 -24.54 -4.03 8.64
C SER A 230 -23.05 -4.33 8.79
N PHE A 231 -22.70 -5.35 9.57
CA PHE A 231 -21.33 -5.82 9.62
C PHE A 231 -21.15 -6.98 8.63
N ILE A 232 -20.39 -6.72 7.56
CA ILE A 232 -20.12 -7.68 6.49
C ILE A 232 -18.74 -8.32 6.63
N ASP A 233 -18.51 -9.43 5.93
CA ASP A 233 -17.25 -10.18 6.03
C ASP A 233 -16.05 -9.37 5.54
N GLU A 234 -16.24 -8.46 4.59
CA GLU A 234 -15.21 -7.56 4.05
C GLU A 234 -14.77 -6.46 5.04
N TYR A 235 -15.41 -6.33 6.20
CA TYR A 235 -14.99 -5.40 7.23
C TYR A 235 -13.96 -6.07 8.15
N ILE A 236 -12.73 -5.58 8.11
CA ILE A 236 -11.63 -6.08 8.93
C ILE A 236 -11.41 -5.11 10.09
N PRO A 237 -11.95 -5.38 11.29
CA PRO A 237 -11.73 -4.52 12.45
C PRO A 237 -10.26 -4.60 12.84
N PHE A 238 -9.64 -3.48 13.21
CA PHE A 238 -8.26 -3.44 13.70
C PHE A 238 -8.15 -2.75 15.06
N ALA A 239 -9.19 -2.02 15.47
CA ALA A 239 -9.38 -1.56 16.84
C ALA A 239 -10.84 -1.74 17.24
N GLY A 240 -11.10 -2.04 18.51
CA GLY A 240 -12.45 -2.33 18.97
C GLY A 240 -12.59 -2.39 20.48
N LEU A 241 -13.79 -2.06 20.95
CA LEU A 241 -14.26 -2.33 22.31
C LEU A 241 -15.79 -2.44 22.33
N ASP A 242 -16.33 -3.48 22.94
CA ASP A 242 -17.78 -3.66 23.22
C ASP A 242 -18.75 -3.49 22.02
N GLY A 243 -18.29 -3.85 20.82
CA GLY A 243 -19.10 -3.79 19.59
C GLY A 243 -19.05 -2.43 18.89
N TYR A 244 -18.17 -1.54 19.33
CA TYR A 244 -17.67 -0.43 18.52
C TYR A 244 -16.33 -0.85 17.91
N PHE A 245 -16.14 -0.60 16.61
CA PHE A 245 -14.92 -0.97 15.88
C PHE A 245 -14.44 0.16 14.98
N TRP A 246 -13.13 0.29 14.85
CA TRP A 246 -12.50 0.86 13.66
C TRP A 246 -12.14 -0.28 12.73
N PHE A 247 -12.51 -0.17 11.46
CA PHE A 247 -12.30 -1.24 10.49
C PHE A 247 -11.81 -0.73 9.14
N VAL A 248 -11.15 -1.64 8.41
CA VAL A 248 -10.79 -1.47 7.01
C VAL A 248 -11.84 -2.14 6.14
N ASP A 249 -12.34 -1.42 5.15
CA ASP A 249 -13.25 -1.96 4.14
C ASP A 249 -12.47 -2.60 3.00
N THR A 250 -12.59 -3.92 2.84
CA THR A 250 -11.89 -4.68 1.81
C THR A 250 -12.75 -5.01 0.60
N ARG A 251 -13.95 -4.44 0.47
CA ARG A 251 -14.75 -4.59 -0.75
C ARG A 251 -13.98 -4.05 -1.97
N PRO A 252 -14.29 -4.54 -3.19
CA PRO A 252 -13.72 -3.96 -4.39
C PRO A 252 -14.19 -2.52 -4.59
N GLY A 253 -13.41 -1.72 -5.29
CA GLY A 253 -13.76 -0.35 -5.67
C GLY A 253 -12.64 0.64 -5.37
N PRO A 254 -12.86 1.93 -5.68
CA PRO A 254 -11.85 2.97 -5.46
C PRO A 254 -11.42 3.07 -3.99
N MET A 255 -12.36 2.96 -3.05
CA MET A 255 -12.08 3.06 -1.60
C MET A 255 -11.64 1.75 -0.95
N HIS A 256 -11.17 0.78 -1.72
CA HIS A 256 -10.64 -0.45 -1.15
C HIS A 256 -9.48 -0.14 -0.20
N GLY A 257 -9.61 -0.53 1.07
CA GLY A 257 -8.64 -0.21 2.12
C GLY A 257 -8.96 1.05 2.94
N CYS A 258 -10.09 1.70 2.70
CA CYS A 258 -10.50 2.87 3.49
C CYS A 258 -10.82 2.48 4.93
N VAL A 259 -10.65 3.43 5.85
CA VAL A 259 -10.94 3.26 7.27
C VAL A 259 -12.25 3.94 7.62
N THR A 260 -13.10 3.25 8.36
CA THR A 260 -14.33 3.80 8.94
C THR A 260 -14.59 3.21 10.33
N GLU A 261 -15.65 3.68 10.97
CA GLU A 261 -16.15 3.19 12.24
C GLU A 261 -17.40 2.31 12.04
N TYR A 262 -17.55 1.35 12.93
CA TYR A 262 -18.79 0.61 13.15
C TYR A 262 -19.26 0.86 14.57
N SER A 263 -20.53 1.20 14.76
CA SER A 263 -21.16 1.22 16.08
C SER A 263 -22.47 0.42 16.08
N ARG A 264 -22.94 0.00 17.25
CA ARG A 264 -24.26 -0.66 17.36
C ARG A 264 -25.40 0.26 16.94
N ASP A 265 -25.26 1.57 17.13
CA ASP A 265 -26.34 2.54 16.98
C ASP A 265 -26.44 3.07 15.55
N SER A 266 -25.31 3.29 14.89
CA SER A 266 -25.21 3.86 13.54
C SER A 266 -24.71 2.86 12.48
N SER A 267 -24.31 1.65 12.89
CA SER A 267 -23.53 0.75 12.02
C SER A 267 -22.35 1.52 11.41
N ASP A 268 -22.28 1.60 10.09
CA ASP A 268 -21.27 2.32 9.29
C ASP A 268 -21.88 3.50 8.50
N GLU A 269 -23.01 4.05 8.97
CA GLU A 269 -23.79 5.10 8.28
C GLU A 269 -22.95 6.33 7.90
N ASP A 270 -21.98 6.70 8.73
CA ASP A 270 -21.13 7.89 8.53
C ASP A 270 -20.12 7.73 7.38
N GLY A 271 -19.95 6.51 6.86
CA GLY A 271 -19.10 6.24 5.70
C GLY A 271 -17.61 6.41 5.97
N PRO A 272 -16.76 6.48 4.92
CA PRO A 272 -15.31 6.43 5.07
C PRO A 272 -14.76 7.70 5.74
N LYS A 273 -14.04 7.50 6.84
CA LYS A 273 -13.39 8.58 7.59
C LYS A 273 -12.05 8.96 6.98
N TRP A 274 -11.27 7.95 6.58
CA TRP A 274 -9.99 8.11 5.89
C TRP A 274 -9.90 7.20 4.67
N VAL A 275 -9.13 7.63 3.67
CA VAL A 275 -8.90 6.86 2.44
C VAL A 275 -8.03 5.61 2.67
N SER A 276 -7.29 5.53 3.79
CA SER A 276 -6.34 4.46 4.10
C SER A 276 -5.93 4.46 5.58
N ILE A 277 -5.18 3.44 6.04
CA ILE A 277 -4.61 3.40 7.39
C ILE A 277 -3.50 4.45 7.52
N SER A 278 -2.64 4.59 6.53
CA SER A 278 -1.56 5.59 6.55
C SER A 278 -2.10 7.01 6.70
N ALA A 279 -3.22 7.33 6.04
CA ALA A 279 -3.93 8.60 6.20
C ALA A 279 -4.47 8.79 7.63
N MET A 280 -5.10 7.75 8.20
CA MET A 280 -5.59 7.79 9.59
C MET A 280 -4.42 7.99 10.58
N LEU A 281 -3.30 7.29 10.40
CA LEU A 281 -2.13 7.41 11.28
C LEU A 281 -1.46 8.79 11.18
N THR A 282 -1.49 9.40 9.99
CA THR A 282 -1.00 10.78 9.80
C THR A 282 -1.87 11.75 10.60
N ASP A 283 -3.20 11.67 10.47
CA ASP A 283 -4.11 12.49 11.27
C ASP A 283 -3.99 12.24 12.77
N LEU A 284 -3.72 10.98 13.17
CA LEU A 284 -3.46 10.63 14.55
C LEU A 284 -2.17 11.32 15.05
N ALA A 285 -1.08 11.26 14.29
CA ALA A 285 0.18 11.93 14.62
C ALA A 285 -0.02 13.44 14.78
N ASP A 286 -0.70 14.08 13.82
CA ASP A 286 -1.02 15.52 13.86
C ASP A 286 -1.87 15.88 15.08
N SER A 287 -2.83 15.01 15.43
CA SER A 287 -3.68 15.23 16.60
C SER A 287 -2.94 15.04 17.92
N LEU A 288 -2.03 14.06 18.01
CA LEU A 288 -1.15 13.89 19.17
C LEU A 288 -0.18 15.07 19.33
N ALA A 289 0.31 15.62 18.23
CA ALA A 289 1.12 16.84 18.21
C ALA A 289 0.33 18.11 18.60
N GLY A 290 -1.00 18.03 18.74
CA GLY A 290 -1.87 19.13 19.12
C GLY A 290 -2.21 20.08 17.97
N GLU A 291 -1.97 19.66 16.72
CA GLU A 291 -2.20 20.49 15.54
C GLU A 291 -3.68 20.46 15.12
N THR A 292 -4.33 19.31 15.28
CA THR A 292 -5.71 19.07 14.84
C THR A 292 -6.49 18.18 15.82
N ALA A 293 -7.82 18.12 15.64
CA ALA A 293 -8.66 17.15 16.34
C ALA A 293 -8.72 15.85 15.51
N PHE A 294 -8.45 14.70 16.13
CA PHE A 294 -8.59 13.40 15.50
C PHE A 294 -10.07 13.11 15.20
N ASP A 295 -10.36 12.63 13.99
CA ASP A 295 -11.73 12.42 13.52
C ASP A 295 -12.63 13.66 13.72
N ARG A 296 -12.02 14.85 13.58
CA ARG A 296 -12.62 16.20 13.78
C ARG A 296 -13.18 16.50 15.18
N MET A 297 -13.33 15.51 16.04
CA MET A 297 -14.04 15.63 17.32
C MET A 297 -13.20 15.29 18.54
N TRP A 298 -12.13 14.50 18.40
CA TRP A 298 -11.35 14.04 19.54
C TRP A 298 -10.09 14.89 19.75
N LEU A 299 -9.93 15.37 20.97
CA LEU A 299 -8.72 16.02 21.43
C LEU A 299 -7.96 15.05 22.33
N SER A 300 -6.68 14.86 22.00
CA SER A 300 -5.78 14.07 22.83
C SER A 300 -5.28 14.91 24.02
N SER A 301 -5.02 14.24 25.12
CA SER A 301 -4.30 14.79 26.27
C SER A 301 -3.53 13.67 26.97
N VAL A 302 -2.55 14.03 27.80
CA VAL A 302 -1.84 13.05 28.64
C VAL A 302 -2.29 13.23 30.08
N THR A 303 -2.84 12.19 30.68
CA THR A 303 -3.23 12.14 32.09
C THR A 303 -2.57 10.92 32.72
N ASP A 304 -1.84 11.11 33.82
CA ASP A 304 -1.12 10.05 34.55
C ASP A 304 -0.22 9.18 33.65
N GLY A 305 0.41 9.79 32.65
CA GLY A 305 1.32 9.11 31.72
C GLY A 305 0.63 8.30 30.63
N GLU A 306 -0.70 8.37 30.51
CA GLU A 306 -1.49 7.70 29.47
C GLU A 306 -2.22 8.70 28.57
N ILE A 307 -2.57 8.27 27.35
CA ILE A 307 -3.43 9.07 26.47
C ILE A 307 -4.87 9.04 27.00
N ASP A 308 -5.45 10.23 27.14
CA ASP A 308 -6.88 10.44 27.34
C ASP A 308 -7.48 11.21 26.15
N TRP A 309 -8.71 10.82 25.79
CA TRP A 309 -9.43 11.37 24.65
C TRP A 309 -10.69 12.09 25.10
N GLN A 310 -10.83 13.35 24.70
CA GLN A 310 -11.99 14.18 25.05
C GLN A 310 -12.70 14.71 23.81
N ILE A 311 -14.02 14.75 23.86
CA ILE A 311 -14.82 15.35 22.79
C ILE A 311 -14.65 16.87 22.82
N ARG A 312 -14.29 17.44 21.68
CA ARG A 312 -14.30 18.88 21.41
C ARG A 312 -15.73 19.40 21.57
N ARG A 313 -15.97 20.17 22.64
CA ARG A 313 -17.24 20.87 22.88
C ARG A 313 -17.43 22.07 21.95
#